data_AF-A0A2D5E3L2-F1
#
_entry.id   AF-A0A2D5E3L2-F1
#
_cell.length_a   1.000
_cell.length_b   1.000
_cell.length_c   1.000
_cell.angle_alpha   90.00
_cell.angle_beta   90.00
_cell.angle_gamma   90.00
#
_symmetry.space_group_name_H-M   'P 1'
#
loop_
_entity.id
_entity.type
_entity.pdbx_description
1 polymer ?
#
loop_
_entity_poly.entity_id
_entity_poly.type
_entity_poly.pdbx_seq_one_letter_code
_entity_poly.pdbx_strand_id
1 'polypeptide(L)'
;MTALPARLRIAAGVLTRWRCVPWGLYPWLDARALLVARGTSLDSRCVVFDVGANRGQTAKEIHRWLPGVDLHCFEPSPKTFQRLRANVKDASLHPHGLGAQVGTHRMNPTDNDLTARIQDESEGDIDRGSLIDVELSTVDAEMKNHGLERIDVLKIDVEGHEMSVLEGADQALSDGRVDVILVETRFGSTGGDWQTPFQDILEHLEARGFRMVASYTHAIWLDRGINDADVLFARVEGLPRDFSRSPLARGT
;
A
#
# COMPACT_ATOMS: atom_id res chain seq x y z
N MET A 1 27.35 28.54 21.62
CA MET A 1 26.46 27.47 21.12
C MET A 1 25.41 28.11 20.21
N THR A 2 25.67 28.09 18.90
CA THR A 2 24.79 28.70 17.89
C THR A 2 23.51 27.89 17.75
N ALA A 3 22.36 28.55 17.95
CA ALA A 3 21.05 27.93 17.87
C ALA A 3 20.80 27.37 16.46
N LEU A 4 20.28 26.14 16.38
CA LEU A 4 19.90 25.50 15.13
C LEU A 4 18.81 26.32 14.40
N PRO A 5 18.85 26.41 13.05
CA PRO A 5 17.85 27.13 12.25
C PRO A 5 16.42 26.68 12.56
N ALA A 6 15.45 27.61 12.55
CA ALA A 6 14.06 27.37 12.96
C ALA A 6 13.39 26.15 12.28
N ARG A 7 13.75 25.84 11.03
CA ARG A 7 13.25 24.66 10.29
C ARG A 7 13.68 23.32 10.91
N LEU A 8 14.87 23.24 11.51
CA LEU A 8 15.33 22.05 12.24
C LEU A 8 14.66 21.88 13.60
N ARG A 9 14.19 22.97 14.23
CA ARG A 9 13.46 22.90 15.51
C ARG A 9 12.05 22.33 15.37
N ILE A 10 11.38 22.59 14.23
CA ILE A 10 10.06 22.00 13.94
C ILE A 10 10.21 20.50 13.67
N ALA A 11 11.22 20.09 12.89
CA ALA A 11 11.51 18.67 12.65
C ALA A 11 11.86 17.93 13.96
N ALA A 12 12.72 18.50 14.82
CA ALA A 12 13.08 17.91 16.11
C ALA A 12 11.92 17.90 17.14
N GLY A 13 11.04 18.91 17.10
CA GLY A 13 9.85 19.01 17.96
C GLY A 13 8.73 18.04 17.57
N VAL A 14 8.57 17.77 16.27
CA VAL A 14 7.68 16.72 15.76
C VAL A 14 8.27 15.36 16.11
N LEU A 15 9.56 15.12 15.86
CA LEU A 15 10.33 13.91 16.23
C LEU A 15 10.26 13.52 17.71
N THR A 16 10.11 14.47 18.62
CA THR A 16 9.98 14.21 20.07
C THR A 16 8.54 14.07 20.56
N ARG A 17 7.54 14.27 19.70
CA ARG A 17 6.09 14.22 20.04
C ARG A 17 5.25 13.32 19.12
N TRP A 18 5.83 12.28 18.50
CA TRP A 18 5.07 11.33 17.65
C TRP A 18 3.94 10.63 18.43
N ARG A 19 4.16 10.40 19.73
CA ARG A 19 3.12 9.95 20.69
C ARG A 19 1.96 10.92 20.87
N CYS A 20 1.95 12.07 20.19
CA CYS A 20 0.91 13.10 20.26
C CYS A 20 0.15 13.35 18.96
N VAL A 21 0.49 12.67 17.85
CA VAL A 21 -0.24 12.80 16.58
C VAL A 21 -1.37 11.76 16.55
N PRO A 22 -2.62 12.14 16.22
CA PRO A 22 -3.69 11.17 16.01
C PRO A 22 -3.41 10.28 14.80
N TRP A 23 -3.79 9.00 14.91
CA TRP A 23 -3.88 8.09 13.77
C TRP A 23 -4.87 8.62 12.72
N GLY A 24 -4.65 8.31 11.45
CA GLY A 24 -5.54 8.68 10.35
C GLY A 24 -5.25 10.05 9.74
N LEU A 25 -4.16 10.72 10.13
CA LEU A 25 -3.78 12.01 9.54
C LEU A 25 -2.99 11.85 8.24
N TYR A 26 -2.06 10.89 8.20
CA TYR A 26 -1.24 10.65 7.02
C TYR A 26 -0.75 9.19 6.97
N PRO A 27 -0.98 8.44 5.88
CA PRO A 27 -0.77 7.00 5.85
C PRO A 27 0.69 6.60 6.10
N TRP A 28 1.64 7.28 5.46
CA TRP A 28 3.06 6.96 5.62
C TRP A 28 3.66 7.43 6.96
N LEU A 29 3.02 8.39 7.62
CA LEU A 29 3.40 8.79 8.99
C LEU A 29 3.00 7.68 9.97
N ASP A 30 1.79 7.15 9.82
CA ASP A 30 1.24 6.10 10.66
C ASP A 30 1.94 4.76 10.40
N ALA A 31 2.19 4.39 9.13
CA ALA A 31 3.00 3.23 8.77
C ALA A 31 4.40 3.30 9.40
N ARG A 32 5.07 4.46 9.30
CA ARG A 32 6.36 4.68 9.97
C ARG A 32 6.27 4.50 11.49
N ALA A 33 5.23 5.03 12.13
CA ALA A 33 5.05 4.89 13.57
C ALA A 33 4.89 3.42 14.00
N LEU A 34 4.17 2.61 13.20
CA LEU A 34 4.03 1.18 13.40
C LEU A 34 5.36 0.44 13.27
N LEU A 35 6.13 0.71 12.21
CA LEU A 35 7.44 0.10 11.97
C LEU A 35 8.42 0.41 13.12
N VAL A 36 8.50 1.68 13.54
CA VAL A 36 9.36 2.07 14.67
C VAL A 36 8.96 1.35 15.96
N ALA A 37 7.66 1.18 16.20
CA ALA A 37 7.18 0.51 17.40
C ALA A 37 7.43 -1.01 17.41
N ARG A 38 7.53 -1.63 16.23
CA ARG A 38 8.00 -3.01 16.05
C ARG A 38 9.51 -3.15 16.22
N GLY A 39 10.25 -2.04 16.27
CA GLY A 39 11.71 -2.04 16.31
C GLY A 39 12.37 -2.17 14.93
N THR A 40 11.62 -1.96 13.84
CA THR A 40 12.18 -1.94 12.48
C THR A 40 13.15 -0.76 12.35
N SER A 41 14.39 -1.06 11.93
CA SER A 41 15.39 -0.04 11.62
C SER A 41 15.04 0.64 10.30
N LEU A 42 14.60 1.90 10.36
CA LEU A 42 14.28 2.66 9.15
C LEU A 42 15.53 3.01 8.32
N ASP A 43 16.69 3.10 8.98
CA ASP A 43 17.96 3.50 8.35
C ASP A 43 18.68 2.32 7.67
N SER A 44 18.14 1.10 7.78
CA SER A 44 18.70 -0.08 7.16
C SER A 44 17.62 -1.10 6.80
N ARG A 45 17.27 -1.14 5.50
CA ARG A 45 16.65 -2.30 4.84
C ARG A 45 15.18 -2.57 5.18
N CYS A 46 14.40 -1.50 5.40
CA CYS A 46 12.94 -1.57 5.38
C CYS A 46 12.48 -1.95 3.97
N VAL A 47 11.79 -3.07 3.80
CA VAL A 47 11.34 -3.57 2.50
C VAL A 47 9.90 -3.12 2.25
N VAL A 48 9.69 -2.41 1.15
CA VAL A 48 8.35 -1.95 0.76
C VAL A 48 8.01 -2.42 -0.64
N PHE A 49 6.84 -3.04 -0.78
CA PHE A 49 6.24 -3.35 -2.07
C PHE A 49 5.17 -2.30 -2.37
N ASP A 50 5.31 -1.58 -3.48
CA ASP A 50 4.32 -0.66 -4.06
C ASP A 50 3.66 -1.35 -5.26
N VAL A 51 2.54 -2.01 -5.02
CA VAL A 51 1.77 -2.74 -6.04
C VAL A 51 0.78 -1.79 -6.71
N GLY A 52 0.84 -1.70 -8.04
CA GLY A 52 0.17 -0.65 -8.80
C GLY A 52 0.88 0.69 -8.63
N ALA A 53 2.19 0.71 -8.86
CA ALA A 53 3.02 1.89 -8.65
C ALA A 53 2.71 3.07 -9.59
N ASN A 54 1.97 2.81 -10.68
CA ASN A 54 1.50 3.81 -11.63
C ASN A 54 2.65 4.69 -12.13
N ARG A 55 2.58 6.03 -12.01
CA ARG A 55 3.64 6.96 -12.41
C ARG A 55 4.64 7.25 -11.29
N GLY A 56 4.58 6.53 -10.17
CA GLY A 56 5.50 6.66 -9.04
C GLY A 56 5.15 7.76 -8.04
N GLN A 57 3.88 8.19 -7.97
CA GLN A 57 3.43 9.16 -6.98
C GLN A 57 3.59 8.63 -5.55
N THR A 58 3.27 7.36 -5.33
CA THR A 58 3.37 6.71 -4.01
C THR A 58 4.82 6.45 -3.62
N ALA A 59 5.65 5.97 -4.56
CA ALA A 59 7.10 5.84 -4.37
C ALA A 59 7.76 7.11 -3.82
N LYS A 60 7.35 8.31 -4.29
CA LYS A 60 7.88 9.59 -3.78
C LYS A 60 7.52 9.83 -2.31
N GLU A 61 6.28 9.52 -1.91
CA GLU A 61 5.87 9.63 -0.51
C GLU A 61 6.57 8.58 0.36
N ILE A 62 6.72 7.35 -0.13
CA ILE A 62 7.48 6.30 0.56
C ILE A 62 8.89 6.79 0.89
N HIS A 63 9.64 7.27 -0.11
CA HIS A 63 11.00 7.78 0.11
C HIS A 63 11.06 8.97 1.07
N ARG A 64 10.03 9.82 1.07
CA ARG A 64 9.96 10.97 1.97
C ARG A 64 9.84 10.54 3.43
N TRP A 65 9.10 9.48 3.71
CA TRP A 65 8.78 9.04 5.07
C TRP A 65 9.69 7.93 5.58
N LEU A 66 10.18 7.07 4.69
CA LEU A 66 11.04 5.91 4.96
C LEU A 66 12.39 6.08 4.22
N PRO A 67 13.29 6.94 4.71
CA PRO A 67 14.59 7.14 4.08
C PRO A 67 15.46 5.88 4.22
N GLY A 68 15.99 5.34 3.13
CA GLY A 68 16.78 4.09 3.14
C GLY A 68 15.97 2.80 2.92
N VAL A 69 14.71 2.95 2.51
CA VAL A 69 13.83 1.86 2.07
C VAL A 69 14.42 1.09 0.88
N ASP A 70 14.27 -0.23 0.91
CA ASP A 70 14.40 -1.12 -0.24
C ASP A 70 13.03 -1.21 -0.92
N LEU A 71 12.81 -0.34 -1.89
CA LEU A 71 11.51 -0.15 -2.54
C LEU A 71 11.41 -0.96 -3.83
N HIS A 72 10.38 -1.80 -3.93
CA HIS A 72 10.00 -2.54 -5.12
C HIS A 72 8.66 -2.01 -5.65
N CYS A 73 8.66 -1.51 -6.89
CA CYS A 73 7.48 -0.95 -7.55
C CYS A 73 7.03 -1.86 -8.70
N PHE A 74 5.77 -2.27 -8.69
CA PHE A 74 5.18 -3.17 -9.69
C PHE A 74 4.13 -2.41 -10.52
N GLU A 75 4.31 -2.39 -11.83
CA GLU A 75 3.40 -1.72 -12.76
C GLU A 75 3.31 -2.50 -14.10
N PRO A 76 2.18 -3.16 -14.39
CA PRO A 76 2.04 -4.01 -15.58
C PRO A 76 1.86 -3.23 -16.89
N SER A 77 1.27 -2.02 -16.87
CA SER A 77 1.00 -1.27 -18.11
C SER A 77 2.30 -0.76 -18.73
N PRO A 78 2.67 -1.16 -19.96
CA PRO A 78 3.94 -0.73 -20.57
C PRO A 78 4.07 0.79 -20.71
N LYS A 79 2.97 1.49 -21.03
CA LYS A 79 2.93 2.96 -21.16
C LYS A 79 3.13 3.63 -19.80
N THR A 80 2.48 3.11 -18.76
CA THR A 80 2.57 3.64 -17.40
C THR A 80 3.95 3.34 -16.79
N PHE A 81 4.47 2.12 -16.99
CA PHE A 81 5.80 1.71 -16.54
C PHE A 81 6.93 2.58 -17.12
N GLN A 82 6.82 3.01 -18.38
CA GLN A 82 7.78 3.96 -18.96
C GLN A 82 7.80 5.29 -18.19
N ARG A 83 6.63 5.78 -17.74
CA ARG A 83 6.50 6.99 -16.92
C ARG A 83 7.03 6.76 -15.51
N LEU A 84 6.74 5.61 -14.91
CA LEU A 84 7.33 5.18 -13.62
C LEU A 84 8.85 5.26 -13.67
N ARG A 85 9.45 4.62 -14.68
CA ARG A 85 10.91 4.60 -14.90
C ARG A 85 11.51 5.98 -15.14
N ALA A 86 10.75 6.89 -15.74
CA ALA A 86 11.18 8.27 -15.88
C ALA A 86 11.18 9.02 -14.53
N ASN A 87 10.18 8.76 -13.68
CA ASN A 87 9.91 9.51 -12.46
C ASN A 87 10.61 8.97 -11.20
N VAL A 88 10.94 7.69 -11.16
CA VAL A 88 11.52 7.00 -9.99
C VAL A 88 12.87 6.43 -10.37
N LYS A 89 13.90 6.75 -9.58
CA LYS A 89 15.29 6.32 -9.80
C LYS A 89 15.82 5.42 -8.69
N ASP A 90 15.35 5.62 -7.47
CA ASP A 90 15.88 4.97 -6.27
C ASP A 90 14.99 3.79 -5.83
N ALA A 91 14.55 2.97 -6.78
CA ALA A 91 13.71 1.79 -6.52
C ALA A 91 13.95 0.67 -7.55
N SER A 92 13.66 -0.56 -7.16
CA SER A 92 13.57 -1.72 -8.06
C SER A 92 12.23 -1.66 -8.80
N LEU A 93 12.27 -1.48 -10.13
CA LEU A 93 11.08 -1.30 -10.96
C LEU A 93 10.79 -2.57 -11.76
N HIS A 94 9.58 -3.09 -11.63
CA HIS A 94 9.15 -4.36 -12.23
C HIS A 94 8.02 -4.13 -13.25
N PRO A 95 8.21 -4.48 -14.54
CA PRO A 95 7.23 -4.26 -15.60
C PRO A 95 6.15 -5.35 -15.64
N HIS A 96 5.68 -5.77 -14.47
CA HIS A 96 4.64 -6.77 -14.29
C HIS A 96 3.82 -6.40 -13.05
N GLY A 97 2.57 -6.88 -12.99
CA GLY A 97 1.70 -6.70 -11.83
C GLY A 97 1.82 -7.85 -10.85
N LEU A 98 1.18 -7.73 -9.69
CA LEU A 98 1.00 -8.85 -8.76
C LEU A 98 -0.48 -9.25 -8.73
N GLY A 99 -0.74 -10.54 -8.59
CA GLY A 99 -2.07 -11.11 -8.46
C GLY A 99 -2.03 -12.48 -7.79
N ALA A 100 -3.12 -13.23 -7.88
CA ALA A 100 -3.28 -14.52 -7.20
C ALA A 100 -2.37 -15.62 -7.79
N GLN A 101 -2.00 -15.50 -9.05
CA GLN A 101 -1.25 -16.52 -9.80
C GLN A 101 -0.27 -15.87 -10.78
N VAL A 102 0.82 -16.59 -11.07
CA VAL A 102 1.77 -16.19 -12.12
C VAL A 102 1.18 -16.50 -13.49
N GLY A 103 1.26 -15.55 -14.42
CA GLY A 103 0.84 -15.77 -15.80
C GLY A 103 0.63 -14.50 -16.59
N THR A 104 0.23 -14.68 -17.85
CA THR A 104 -0.15 -13.57 -18.75
C THR A 104 -1.65 -13.32 -18.61
N HIS A 105 -2.04 -12.08 -18.40
CA HIS A 105 -3.43 -11.63 -18.24
C HIS A 105 -3.76 -10.51 -19.21
N ARG A 106 -5.04 -10.34 -19.53
CA ARG A 106 -5.50 -9.25 -20.39
C ARG A 106 -5.87 -8.04 -19.54
N MET A 107 -5.38 -6.89 -19.94
CA MET A 107 -5.60 -5.60 -19.28
C MET A 107 -6.21 -4.61 -20.27
N ASN A 108 -7.16 -3.81 -19.82
CA ASN A 108 -7.66 -2.68 -20.57
C ASN A 108 -6.78 -1.45 -20.28
N PRO A 109 -5.97 -0.98 -21.26
CA PRO A 109 -5.20 0.24 -21.11
C PRO A 109 -6.15 1.42 -21.29
N THR A 110 -6.61 2.01 -20.19
CA THR A 110 -7.31 3.29 -20.27
C THR A 110 -6.31 4.40 -20.63
N ASP A 111 -6.73 5.39 -21.41
CA ASP A 111 -5.86 6.55 -21.75
C ASP A 111 -5.49 7.39 -20.52
N ASN A 112 -6.28 7.26 -19.46
CA ASN A 112 -5.95 7.72 -18.12
C ASN A 112 -5.26 6.59 -17.36
N ASP A 113 -3.92 6.67 -17.22
CA ASP A 113 -3.10 5.73 -16.44
C ASP A 113 -3.59 5.51 -14.98
N LEU A 114 -4.51 6.35 -14.50
CA LEU A 114 -5.09 6.26 -13.16
C LEU A 114 -6.14 5.16 -13.00
N THR A 115 -6.54 4.43 -14.05
CA THR A 115 -7.65 3.46 -13.95
C THR A 115 -7.43 2.24 -14.85
N ALA A 116 -6.19 1.82 -15.03
CA ALA A 116 -5.87 0.73 -15.95
C ALA A 116 -6.15 -0.62 -15.25
N ARG A 117 -6.91 -1.52 -15.88
CA ARG A 117 -7.62 -2.63 -15.18
C ARG A 117 -7.43 -3.99 -15.84
N ILE A 118 -7.32 -5.05 -15.06
CA ILE A 118 -7.21 -6.43 -15.57
C ILE A 118 -8.63 -6.99 -15.78
N GLN A 119 -8.86 -7.72 -16.86
CA GLN A 119 -10.18 -8.23 -17.20
C GLN A 119 -10.26 -9.74 -17.01
N ASP A 120 -11.32 -10.20 -16.32
CA ASP A 120 -11.70 -11.61 -16.28
C ASP A 120 -12.48 -12.01 -17.54
N GLU A 121 -12.35 -13.28 -17.96
CA GLU A 121 -12.92 -13.77 -19.22
C GLU A 121 -14.46 -13.67 -19.33
N SER A 122 -15.17 -13.36 -18.24
CA SER A 122 -16.63 -13.32 -18.17
C SER A 122 -17.28 -11.94 -18.40
N GLU A 123 -16.52 -10.85 -18.57
CA GLU A 123 -17.09 -9.52 -18.79
C GLU A 123 -17.33 -9.22 -20.29
N GLY A 124 -18.59 -9.00 -20.65
CA GLY A 124 -19.07 -8.87 -22.04
C GLY A 124 -18.65 -7.60 -22.79
N ASP A 125 -18.68 -7.73 -24.13
CA ASP A 125 -18.46 -6.77 -25.23
C ASP A 125 -18.24 -5.28 -24.86
N ILE A 126 -16.99 -4.97 -24.54
CA ILE A 126 -16.39 -3.65 -24.76
C ILE A 126 -15.26 -3.87 -25.78
N ASP A 127 -15.04 -2.89 -26.67
CA ASP A 127 -14.15 -2.92 -27.83
C ASP A 127 -12.88 -3.79 -27.62
N ARG A 128 -12.93 -5.03 -28.13
CA ARG A 128 -11.84 -6.02 -28.00
C ARG A 128 -10.52 -5.57 -28.64
N GLY A 129 -10.52 -4.45 -29.37
CA GLY A 129 -9.35 -3.88 -30.02
C GLY A 129 -8.34 -3.17 -29.12
N SER A 130 -8.66 -2.90 -27.84
CA SER A 130 -7.77 -2.15 -26.93
C SER A 130 -7.05 -2.98 -25.88
N LEU A 131 -7.42 -4.24 -25.63
CA LEU A 131 -6.79 -5.05 -24.58
C LEU A 131 -5.32 -5.32 -24.88
N ILE A 132 -4.48 -5.28 -23.85
CA ILE A 132 -3.06 -5.62 -23.91
C ILE A 132 -2.77 -6.82 -22.99
N ASP A 133 -1.83 -7.66 -23.41
CA ASP A 133 -1.30 -8.71 -22.55
C ASP A 133 -0.29 -8.09 -21.57
N VAL A 134 -0.44 -8.46 -20.29
CA VAL A 134 0.47 -8.08 -19.21
C VAL A 134 0.85 -9.29 -18.40
N GLU A 135 2.07 -9.27 -17.87
CA GLU A 135 2.56 -10.33 -16.99
C GLU A 135 2.16 -10.04 -15.54
N LEU A 136 1.75 -11.08 -14.83
CA LEU A 136 1.55 -11.09 -13.39
C LEU A 136 2.50 -12.08 -12.71
N SER A 137 2.95 -11.69 -11.52
CA SER A 137 3.61 -12.56 -10.53
C SER A 137 2.76 -12.62 -9.26
N THR A 138 3.26 -13.26 -8.21
CA THR A 138 2.63 -13.23 -6.88
C THR A 138 3.56 -12.59 -5.87
N VAL A 139 3.02 -12.07 -4.76
CA VAL A 139 3.84 -11.52 -3.66
C VAL A 139 4.80 -12.60 -3.14
N ASP A 140 4.33 -13.83 -2.96
CA ASP A 140 5.15 -14.96 -2.50
C ASP A 140 6.28 -15.30 -3.48
N ALA A 141 6.00 -15.28 -4.80
CA ALA A 141 7.00 -15.53 -5.83
C ALA A 141 8.06 -14.43 -5.86
N GLU A 142 7.65 -13.16 -5.79
CA GLU A 142 8.59 -12.04 -5.77
C GLU A 142 9.45 -12.03 -4.51
N MET A 143 8.89 -12.31 -3.33
CA MET A 143 9.67 -12.47 -2.11
C MET A 143 10.75 -13.55 -2.28
N LYS A 144 10.40 -14.68 -2.88
CA LYS A 144 11.36 -15.76 -3.16
C LYS A 144 12.43 -15.34 -4.18
N ASN A 145 12.03 -14.69 -5.28
CA ASN A 145 12.92 -14.28 -6.36
C ASN A 145 13.98 -13.28 -5.89
N HIS A 146 13.60 -12.37 -5.00
CA HIS A 146 14.49 -11.34 -4.44
C HIS A 146 15.19 -11.80 -3.15
N GLY A 147 14.94 -13.03 -2.66
CA GLY A 147 15.52 -13.55 -1.43
C GLY A 147 15.09 -12.77 -0.18
N LEU A 148 13.86 -12.24 -0.18
CA LEU A 148 13.31 -11.42 0.89
C LEU A 148 12.64 -12.29 1.95
N GLU A 149 13.08 -12.16 3.19
CA GLU A 149 12.48 -12.87 4.32
C GLU A 149 11.18 -12.21 4.80
N ARG A 150 10.99 -10.92 4.54
CA ARG A 150 9.90 -10.10 5.09
C ARG A 150 9.60 -8.90 4.22
N ILE A 151 8.36 -8.44 4.25
CA ILE A 151 7.89 -7.16 3.73
C ILE A 151 7.42 -6.32 4.92
N ASP A 152 8.04 -5.16 5.13
CA ASP A 152 7.65 -4.24 6.20
C ASP A 152 6.34 -3.53 5.86
N VAL A 153 6.19 -3.08 4.61
CA VAL A 153 4.94 -2.49 4.10
C VAL A 153 4.58 -3.06 2.74
N LEU A 154 3.37 -3.61 2.63
CA LEU A 154 2.75 -3.99 1.36
C LEU A 154 1.66 -2.97 1.02
N LYS A 155 1.95 -2.05 0.09
CA LYS A 155 0.95 -1.14 -0.47
C LYS A 155 0.27 -1.81 -1.65
N ILE A 156 -1.06 -1.77 -1.69
CA ILE A 156 -1.88 -2.35 -2.77
C ILE A 156 -2.91 -1.31 -3.26
N ASP A 157 -2.84 -0.97 -4.53
CA ASP A 157 -3.79 -0.07 -5.21
C ASP A 157 -3.76 -0.47 -6.68
N VAL A 158 -4.68 -1.37 -7.06
CA VAL A 158 -4.67 -2.08 -8.35
C VAL A 158 -6.06 -2.08 -9.00
N GLU A 159 -6.87 -1.06 -8.70
CA GLU A 159 -8.12 -0.73 -9.39
C GLU A 159 -9.18 -1.86 -9.40
N GLY A 160 -9.27 -2.60 -8.29
CA GLY A 160 -10.27 -3.67 -8.09
C GLY A 160 -9.73 -5.08 -7.97
N HIS A 161 -8.41 -5.28 -8.07
CA HIS A 161 -7.76 -6.59 -7.94
C HIS A 161 -7.05 -6.77 -6.59
N GLU A 162 -7.42 -5.99 -5.57
CA GLU A 162 -6.74 -5.99 -4.28
C GLU A 162 -6.80 -7.37 -3.60
N MET A 163 -7.96 -8.03 -3.65
CA MET A 163 -8.09 -9.41 -3.16
C MET A 163 -7.17 -10.38 -3.89
N SER A 164 -7.01 -10.24 -5.21
CA SER A 164 -6.11 -11.10 -5.98
C SER A 164 -4.67 -10.96 -5.52
N VAL A 165 -4.20 -9.74 -5.24
CA VAL A 165 -2.86 -9.51 -4.68
C VAL A 165 -2.72 -10.15 -3.30
N LEU A 166 -3.73 -10.01 -2.44
CA LEU A 166 -3.74 -10.61 -1.11
C LEU A 166 -3.74 -12.16 -1.16
N GLU A 167 -4.47 -12.76 -2.09
CA GLU A 167 -4.44 -14.20 -2.36
C GLU A 167 -3.06 -14.67 -2.85
N GLY A 168 -2.39 -13.87 -3.68
CA GLY A 168 -1.01 -14.10 -4.11
C GLY A 168 0.05 -13.90 -3.01
N ALA A 169 -0.36 -13.45 -1.83
CA ALA A 169 0.47 -13.27 -0.63
C ALA A 169 0.12 -14.28 0.46
N ASP A 170 -0.68 -15.31 0.18
CA ASP A 170 -1.24 -16.20 1.20
C ASP A 170 -0.18 -16.82 2.13
N GLN A 171 0.96 -17.27 1.57
CA GLN A 171 2.03 -17.82 2.38
C GLN A 171 2.71 -16.73 3.22
N ALA A 172 3.10 -15.61 2.63
CA ALA A 172 3.73 -14.50 3.35
C ALA A 172 2.84 -13.95 4.48
N LEU A 173 1.53 -13.85 4.26
CA LEU A 173 0.58 -13.40 5.26
C LEU A 173 0.40 -14.43 6.39
N SER A 174 0.30 -15.72 6.05
CA SER A 174 0.13 -16.82 7.01
C SER A 174 1.39 -17.03 7.85
N ASP A 175 2.57 -16.92 7.25
CA ASP A 175 3.87 -17.08 7.92
C ASP A 175 4.28 -15.83 8.74
N GLY A 176 3.43 -14.79 8.80
CA GLY A 176 3.73 -13.58 9.56
C GLY A 176 4.86 -12.74 8.97
N ARG A 177 5.08 -12.82 7.66
CA ARG A 177 6.17 -12.18 6.92
C ARG A 177 5.80 -10.83 6.32
N VAL A 178 4.58 -10.35 6.57
CA VAL A 178 4.12 -8.99 6.27
C VAL A 178 3.67 -8.30 7.56
N ASP A 179 4.16 -7.09 7.81
CA ASP A 179 3.89 -6.32 9.04
C ASP A 179 2.77 -5.29 8.89
N VAL A 180 2.80 -4.51 7.82
CA VAL A 180 1.86 -3.41 7.55
C VAL A 180 1.33 -3.54 6.13
N ILE A 181 0.03 -3.30 5.96
CA ILE A 181 -0.64 -3.29 4.65
C ILE A 181 -1.38 -1.96 4.52
N LEU A 182 -1.17 -1.25 3.41
CA LEU A 182 -1.94 -0.07 3.02
C LEU A 182 -2.68 -0.42 1.74
N VAL A 183 -4.00 -0.46 1.76
CA VAL A 183 -4.77 -0.95 0.62
C VAL A 183 -5.94 -0.01 0.28
N GLU A 184 -6.08 0.32 -1.00
CA GLU A 184 -7.25 1.04 -1.49
C GLU A 184 -8.47 0.12 -1.47
N THR A 185 -9.62 0.62 -1.02
CA THR A 185 -10.83 -0.19 -0.97
C THR A 185 -12.09 0.65 -1.06
N ARG A 186 -13.17 -0.01 -1.48
CA ARG A 186 -14.49 0.58 -1.60
C ARG A 186 -15.26 0.57 -0.28
N PHE A 187 -15.86 1.71 0.03
CA PHE A 187 -16.83 1.88 1.11
C PHE A 187 -18.23 2.04 0.55
N GLY A 188 -19.16 1.27 1.13
CA GLY A 188 -20.59 1.36 0.82
C GLY A 188 -20.96 0.93 -0.60
N SER A 189 -22.26 0.99 -0.89
CA SER A 189 -22.83 0.57 -2.18
C SER A 189 -22.71 1.62 -3.30
N THR A 190 -22.05 2.74 -3.04
CA THR A 190 -22.00 3.91 -3.94
C THR A 190 -20.68 4.10 -4.65
N GLY A 191 -19.64 3.36 -4.26
CA GLY A 191 -18.42 3.21 -5.06
C GLY A 191 -18.66 2.35 -6.29
N GLY A 192 -17.70 2.34 -7.23
CA GLY A 192 -17.83 1.52 -8.44
C GLY A 192 -17.85 0.04 -8.07
N ASP A 193 -18.79 -0.74 -8.61
CA ASP A 193 -18.95 -2.17 -8.31
C ASP A 193 -17.71 -3.02 -8.59
N TRP A 194 -16.77 -2.43 -9.30
CA TRP A 194 -15.54 -3.01 -9.76
C TRP A 194 -14.38 -2.88 -8.77
N GLN A 195 -14.50 -2.03 -7.73
CA GLN A 195 -13.52 -1.90 -6.67
C GLN A 195 -13.79 -2.93 -5.56
N THR A 196 -12.71 -3.47 -4.98
CA THR A 196 -12.80 -4.45 -3.89
C THR A 196 -13.53 -3.87 -2.66
N PRO A 197 -14.58 -4.53 -2.15
CA PRO A 197 -15.27 -4.11 -0.92
C PRO A 197 -14.37 -4.15 0.33
N PHE A 198 -14.50 -3.16 1.20
CA PHE A 198 -13.76 -3.10 2.46
C PHE A 198 -13.99 -4.33 3.35
N GLN A 199 -15.21 -4.86 3.38
CA GLN A 199 -15.58 -6.01 4.18
C GLN A 199 -14.75 -7.25 3.82
N ASP A 200 -14.53 -7.49 2.53
CA ASP A 200 -13.79 -8.66 2.05
C ASP A 200 -12.32 -8.59 2.48
N ILE A 201 -11.71 -7.41 2.35
CA ILE A 201 -10.33 -7.16 2.80
C ILE A 201 -10.22 -7.28 4.31
N LEU A 202 -11.16 -6.69 5.06
CA LEU A 202 -11.18 -6.72 6.51
C LEU A 202 -11.22 -8.17 7.02
N GLU A 203 -12.18 -8.97 6.54
CA GLU A 203 -12.34 -10.36 6.93
C GLU A 203 -11.09 -11.19 6.57
N HIS A 204 -10.55 -11.01 5.37
CA HIS A 204 -9.36 -11.72 4.91
C HIS A 204 -8.12 -11.42 5.76
N LEU A 205 -7.91 -10.16 6.13
CA LEU A 205 -6.74 -9.72 6.90
C LEU A 205 -6.88 -10.00 8.40
N GLU A 206 -8.07 -9.84 8.99
CA GLU A 206 -8.29 -10.14 10.42
C GLU A 206 -8.10 -11.62 10.73
N ALA A 207 -8.52 -12.50 9.83
CA ALA A 207 -8.27 -13.94 9.91
C ALA A 207 -6.77 -14.28 9.94
N ARG A 208 -5.92 -13.39 9.42
CA ARG A 208 -4.45 -13.54 9.34
C ARG A 208 -3.70 -12.72 10.38
N GLY A 209 -4.39 -12.22 11.41
CA GLY A 209 -3.78 -11.55 12.57
C GLY A 209 -3.50 -10.05 12.39
N PHE A 210 -4.06 -9.43 11.34
CA PHE A 210 -4.06 -7.99 11.17
C PHE A 210 -5.24 -7.34 11.90
N ARG A 211 -5.12 -6.04 12.18
CA ARG A 211 -6.24 -5.18 12.58
C ARG A 211 -6.19 -3.90 11.76
N MET A 212 -7.36 -3.37 11.45
CA MET A 212 -7.48 -2.04 10.89
C MET A 212 -6.96 -1.01 11.91
N VAL A 213 -6.11 -0.09 11.43
CA VAL A 213 -5.51 0.99 12.23
C VAL A 213 -6.18 2.32 11.92
N ALA A 214 -6.32 2.65 10.63
CA ALA A 214 -6.86 3.92 10.17
C ALA A 214 -7.37 3.83 8.72
N SER A 215 -8.22 4.79 8.34
CA SER A 215 -8.67 5.00 6.96
C SER A 215 -8.36 6.44 6.54
N TYR A 216 -7.94 6.63 5.28
CA TYR A 216 -7.55 7.91 4.69
C TYR A 216 -8.42 8.17 3.47
N THR A 217 -9.35 9.10 3.64
CA THR A 217 -10.33 9.44 2.62
C THR A 217 -9.79 10.52 1.69
N HIS A 218 -9.87 10.29 0.39
CA HIS A 218 -9.47 11.28 -0.62
C HIS A 218 -10.56 12.31 -0.94
N ALA A 219 -11.83 11.88 -0.92
CA ALA A 219 -12.96 12.74 -1.24
C ALA A 219 -14.22 12.34 -0.46
N ILE A 220 -15.07 13.33 -0.17
CA ILE A 220 -16.41 13.13 0.37
C ILE A 220 -17.39 13.71 -0.65
N TRP A 221 -18.33 12.90 -1.08
CA TRP A 221 -19.40 13.28 -1.99
C TRP A 221 -20.66 13.57 -1.17
N LEU A 222 -21.33 14.70 -1.40
CA LEU A 222 -22.46 15.13 -0.56
C LEU A 222 -23.68 14.20 -0.64
N ASP A 223 -23.86 13.54 -1.76
CA ASP A 223 -24.99 12.65 -2.07
C ASP A 223 -24.75 11.19 -1.66
N ARG A 224 -23.48 10.77 -1.57
CA ARG A 224 -23.10 9.37 -1.40
C ARG A 224 -22.01 9.09 -0.37
N GLY A 225 -21.44 10.13 0.24
CA GLY A 225 -20.43 10.02 1.29
C GLY A 225 -19.06 9.60 0.76
N ILE A 226 -18.43 8.67 1.47
CA ILE A 226 -17.12 8.11 1.12
C ILE A 226 -17.36 6.91 0.20
N ASN A 227 -16.70 6.91 -0.96
CA ASN A 227 -16.79 5.83 -1.92
C ASN A 227 -15.59 4.87 -1.82
N ASP A 228 -14.43 5.44 -1.59
CA ASP A 228 -13.14 4.76 -1.60
C ASP A 228 -12.23 5.43 -0.57
N ALA A 229 -11.30 4.65 -0.04
CA ALA A 229 -10.25 5.16 0.83
C ALA A 229 -9.07 4.19 0.86
N ASP A 230 -7.89 4.72 1.15
CA ASP A 230 -6.79 3.89 1.62
C ASP A 230 -7.07 3.45 3.05
N VAL A 231 -6.86 2.17 3.35
CA VAL A 231 -7.00 1.62 4.70
C VAL A 231 -5.68 1.00 5.12
N LEU A 232 -5.21 1.42 6.30
CA LEU A 232 -3.99 0.90 6.91
C LEU A 232 -4.35 -0.22 7.89
N PHE A 233 -3.77 -1.39 7.63
CA PHE A 233 -3.81 -2.55 8.50
C PHE A 233 -2.42 -2.82 9.05
N ALA A 234 -2.37 -3.29 10.29
CA ALA A 234 -1.13 -3.76 10.90
C ALA A 234 -1.35 -5.10 11.56
N ARG A 235 -0.35 -5.98 11.45
CA ARG A 235 -0.27 -7.14 12.34
C ARG A 235 -0.24 -6.60 13.77
N VAL A 236 -0.93 -7.25 14.70
CA VAL A 236 -0.92 -6.81 16.12
C VAL A 236 0.07 -7.58 16.98
N GLU A 237 0.42 -8.80 16.55
CA GLU A 237 1.45 -9.59 17.21
C GLU A 237 2.82 -8.92 17.10
N GLY A 238 3.53 -8.81 18.22
CA GLY A 238 4.83 -8.14 18.31
C GLY A 238 4.79 -6.65 18.60
N LEU A 239 3.61 -5.99 18.56
CA LEU A 239 3.49 -4.60 19.01
C LEU A 239 3.50 -4.50 20.54
N PRO A 240 4.12 -3.45 21.13
CA PRO A 240 4.08 -3.21 22.57
C PRO A 240 2.63 -3.09 23.08
N ARG A 241 2.32 -3.68 24.24
CA ARG A 241 0.96 -3.62 24.82
C ARG A 241 0.48 -2.19 25.13
N ASP A 242 1.41 -1.25 25.34
CA ASP A 242 1.13 0.16 25.62
C ASP A 242 1.18 1.05 24.36
N PHE A 243 1.47 0.47 23.18
CA PHE A 243 1.49 1.18 21.90
C PHE A 243 0.13 1.82 21.57
N SER A 244 -0.95 1.25 22.11
CA SER A 244 -2.35 1.64 21.89
C SER A 244 -2.81 2.92 22.59
N ARG A 245 -1.95 3.66 23.30
CA ARG A 245 -2.42 4.90 23.93
C ARG A 245 -2.44 6.05 22.93
N SER A 246 -3.64 6.33 22.44
CA SER A 246 -3.99 7.64 21.89
C SER A 246 -3.31 8.74 22.72
N PRO A 247 -2.75 9.79 22.10
CA PRO A 247 -2.28 10.99 22.81
C PRO A 247 -3.25 11.51 23.88
N LEU A 248 -4.55 11.31 23.63
CA LEU A 248 -5.68 11.76 24.45
C LEU A 248 -5.98 10.83 25.63
N ALA A 249 -5.41 9.61 25.66
CA ALA A 249 -5.65 8.63 26.73
C ALA A 249 -4.85 8.90 28.02
N ARG A 250 -4.13 10.03 28.12
CA ARG A 250 -3.55 10.49 29.39
C ARG A 250 -4.56 11.38 30.11
N GLY A 251 -5.55 10.78 30.78
CA GLY A 251 -6.50 11.58 31.56
C GLY A 251 -7.80 10.91 32.03
N THR A 252 -7.84 9.59 32.19
CA THR A 252 -8.94 8.90 32.91
C THR A 252 -8.37 7.90 33.88
#